data_AF-A0A819FKQ2-F1
#
_entry.id   AF-A0A819FKQ2-F1
#
_cell.length_a   1.000
_cell.length_b   1.000
_cell.length_c   1.000
_cell.angle_alpha   90.00
_cell.angle_beta   90.00
_cell.angle_gamma   90.00
#
_symmetry.space_group_name_H-M   'P 1'
#
loop_
_entity.id
_entity.type
_entity.pdbx_description
1 polymer ?
#
loop_
_entity_poly.entity_id
_entity_poly.type
_entity_poly.pdbx_seq_one_letter_code
_entity_poly.pdbx_strand_id
1 'polypeptide(L)'
;MLNSNEEINKINLYQNLHQTNFNIVGIQFYTTNGRKTNVFGSNDGHFITESFEYYTFGYARGRQKKEKGVEMLQFIWFKQSSMEEQIATVPRKMLEMCEFTYTSLQDLKFVHANGIESSWYDLKHKFNRQGVECDSTASYYEKISKRGPELFAIVNNTSVFYHDNNKWSKYRSAANITCNLIPWSDTNLLKEP
;
A
#
# COMPACT_ATOMS: atom_id res chain seq x y z
N MET A 1 -4.13 0.55 -26.72
CA MET A 1 -5.08 1.35 -25.91
C MET A 1 -6.27 0.48 -25.53
N LEU A 2 -6.81 0.67 -24.32
CA LEU A 2 -8.05 0.04 -23.88
C LEU A 2 -9.23 0.74 -24.54
N ASN A 3 -10.30 -0.01 -24.83
CA ASN A 3 -11.56 0.57 -25.27
C ASN A 3 -12.27 1.27 -24.10
N SER A 4 -13.27 2.11 -24.38
CA SER A 4 -14.13 2.65 -23.33
C SER A 4 -14.76 1.52 -22.52
N ASN A 5 -14.70 1.62 -21.18
CA ASN A 5 -15.18 0.62 -20.21
C ASN A 5 -14.43 -0.72 -20.21
N GLU A 6 -13.31 -0.81 -20.92
CA GLU A 6 -12.46 -2.00 -20.84
C GLU A 6 -11.36 -1.79 -19.81
N GLU A 7 -11.20 -2.78 -18.94
CA GLU A 7 -10.28 -2.74 -17.82
C GLU A 7 -9.35 -3.95 -17.87
N ILE A 8 -8.19 -3.86 -17.24
CA ILE A 8 -7.29 -4.99 -17.06
C ILE A 8 -7.74 -5.76 -15.81
N ASN A 9 -8.03 -7.06 -15.94
CA ASN A 9 -8.52 -7.91 -14.83
C ASN A 9 -7.57 -9.06 -14.49
N LYS A 10 -6.49 -9.23 -15.24
CA LYS A 10 -5.48 -10.26 -14.98
C LYS A 10 -4.13 -9.83 -15.55
N ILE A 11 -3.08 -10.12 -14.79
CA ILE A 11 -1.69 -9.90 -15.19
C ILE A 11 -0.94 -11.22 -15.11
N ASN A 12 -0.26 -11.54 -16.20
CA ASN A 12 0.65 -12.65 -16.31
C ASN A 12 2.08 -12.14 -16.16
N LEU A 13 2.83 -12.70 -15.23
CA LEU A 13 4.26 -12.44 -15.05
C LEU A 13 5.05 -13.68 -15.49
N TYR A 14 6.13 -13.46 -16.24
CA TYR A 14 7.03 -14.51 -16.70
C TYR A 14 8.34 -14.39 -15.94
N GLN A 15 8.72 -15.43 -15.22
CA GLN A 15 9.96 -15.46 -14.42
C GLN A 15 10.99 -16.40 -15.05
N ASN A 16 12.25 -15.97 -15.12
CA ASN A 16 13.34 -16.87 -15.49
C ASN A 16 13.73 -17.78 -14.31
N LEU A 17 13.50 -19.09 -14.42
CA LEU A 17 13.84 -20.07 -13.37
C LEU A 17 15.32 -20.40 -13.27
N HIS A 18 16.12 -20.10 -14.30
CA HIS A 18 17.55 -20.38 -14.29
C HIS A 18 18.36 -19.37 -13.48
N GLN A 19 17.69 -18.35 -12.91
CA GLN A 19 18.31 -17.35 -12.05
C GLN A 19 17.81 -17.50 -10.63
N THR A 20 18.73 -17.43 -9.66
CA THR A 20 18.44 -17.55 -8.22
C THR A 20 17.67 -16.36 -7.65
N ASN A 21 17.59 -15.25 -8.39
CA ASN A 21 16.84 -14.07 -8.01
C ASN A 21 15.50 -14.04 -8.77
N PHE A 22 14.43 -13.60 -8.11
CA PHE A 22 13.13 -13.39 -8.74
C PHE A 22 13.24 -12.31 -9.84
N ASN A 23 13.43 -12.75 -11.08
CA ASN A 23 13.63 -11.88 -12.23
C ASN A 23 12.47 -12.04 -13.21
N ILE A 24 11.61 -11.03 -13.24
CA ILE A 24 10.50 -10.96 -14.20
C ILE A 24 11.09 -10.60 -15.56
N VAL A 25 11.01 -11.54 -16.49
CA VAL A 25 11.49 -11.39 -17.86
C VAL A 25 10.38 -11.00 -18.83
N GLY A 26 9.12 -11.14 -18.45
CA GLY A 26 8.00 -10.77 -19.29
C GLY A 26 6.74 -10.41 -18.50
N ILE A 27 5.87 -9.61 -19.13
CA ILE A 27 4.54 -9.27 -18.61
C ILE A 27 3.50 -9.30 -19.73
N GLN A 28 2.30 -9.79 -19.41
CA GLN A 28 1.16 -9.78 -20.32
C GLN A 28 -0.11 -9.40 -19.57
N PHE A 29 -0.96 -8.59 -20.20
CA PHE A 29 -2.20 -8.10 -19.61
C PHE A 29 -3.40 -8.73 -20.29
N TYR A 30 -4.44 -9.00 -19.50
CA TYR A 30 -5.74 -9.50 -19.94
C TYR A 30 -6.81 -8.50 -19.53
N THR A 31 -7.82 -8.37 -20.38
CA THR A 31 -8.90 -7.42 -20.17
C THR A 31 -10.22 -8.10 -19.86
N THR A 32 -11.15 -7.32 -19.30
CA THR A 32 -12.54 -7.72 -19.04
C THR A 32 -13.28 -8.21 -20.29
N ASN A 33 -12.86 -7.77 -21.48
CA ASN A 33 -13.41 -8.20 -22.77
C ASN A 33 -12.72 -9.45 -23.36
N GLY A 34 -11.86 -10.11 -22.59
CA GLY A 34 -11.11 -11.30 -23.04
C GLY A 34 -9.97 -10.99 -24.01
N ARG A 35 -9.63 -9.72 -24.23
CA ARG A 35 -8.44 -9.37 -25.02
C ARG A 35 -7.19 -9.62 -24.19
N LYS A 36 -6.09 -9.95 -24.87
CA LYS A 36 -4.76 -10.04 -24.25
C LYS A 36 -3.76 -9.22 -25.05
N THR A 37 -2.78 -8.65 -24.37
CA THR A 37 -1.65 -7.98 -25.05
C THR A 37 -0.65 -9.01 -25.57
N ASN A 38 0.27 -8.57 -26.43
CA ASN A 38 1.52 -9.30 -26.59
C ASN A 38 2.30 -9.32 -25.26
N VAL A 39 3.21 -10.28 -25.12
CA VAL A 39 4.14 -10.30 -23.99
C VAL A 39 5.13 -9.17 -24.19
N PHE A 40 5.27 -8.30 -23.19
CA PHE A 40 6.35 -7.32 -23.14
C PHE A 40 7.54 -7.96 -22.44
N GLY A 41 8.62 -8.24 -23.17
CA GLY A 41 9.79 -8.98 -22.68
C GLY A 41 9.92 -10.36 -23.33
N SER A 42 10.33 -11.37 -22.56
CA SER A 42 10.44 -12.78 -22.98
C SER A 42 9.31 -13.62 -22.38
N ASN A 43 8.81 -14.58 -23.16
CA ASN A 43 7.87 -15.61 -22.76
C ASN A 43 8.55 -16.96 -22.44
N ASP A 44 9.88 -17.00 -22.42
CA ASP A 44 10.68 -18.21 -22.12
C ASP A 44 10.72 -18.54 -20.63
N GLY A 45 10.08 -17.70 -19.80
CA GLY A 45 9.98 -17.88 -18.36
C GLY A 45 8.81 -18.78 -17.93
N HIS A 46 8.89 -19.30 -16.71
CA HIS A 46 7.73 -19.92 -16.06
C HIS A 46 6.67 -18.89 -15.73
N PHE A 47 5.43 -19.36 -15.81
CA PHE A 47 4.25 -18.54 -15.66
C PHE A 47 3.85 -18.37 -14.19
N ILE A 48 3.75 -17.12 -13.74
CA ILE A 48 3.12 -16.74 -12.48
C ILE A 48 1.93 -15.85 -12.80
N THR A 49 0.76 -16.25 -12.31
CA THR A 49 -0.49 -15.51 -12.53
C THR A 49 -0.85 -14.73 -11.28
N GLU A 50 -1.24 -13.48 -11.45
CA GLU A 50 -2.04 -12.75 -10.47
C GLU A 50 -3.35 -12.37 -11.16
N SER A 51 -4.41 -13.11 -10.82
CA SER A 51 -5.79 -12.76 -11.18
C SER A 51 -6.61 -12.70 -9.92
N PHE A 52 -7.33 -11.59 -9.75
CA PHE A 52 -8.22 -11.38 -8.62
C PHE A 52 -9.62 -11.22 -9.19
N GLU A 53 -10.48 -12.23 -8.99
CA GLU A 53 -11.89 -12.12 -9.39
C GLU A 53 -12.51 -10.91 -8.70
N TYR A 54 -13.34 -10.15 -9.42
CA TYR A 54 -13.98 -8.92 -8.94
C TYR A 54 -13.03 -7.75 -8.67
N TYR A 55 -11.79 -7.78 -9.19
CA TYR A 55 -10.88 -6.65 -9.11
C TYR A 55 -10.37 -6.24 -10.49
N THR A 56 -10.09 -4.95 -10.64
CA THR A 56 -9.44 -4.36 -11.81
C THR A 56 -8.11 -3.76 -11.43
N PHE A 57 -7.18 -3.85 -12.36
CA PHE A 57 -5.88 -3.23 -12.19
C PHE A 57 -6.03 -1.71 -12.22
N GLY A 58 -5.59 -1.08 -11.14
CA GLY A 58 -5.54 0.37 -11.01
C GLY A 58 -4.24 0.94 -11.58
N TYR A 59 -3.15 0.63 -10.90
CA TYR A 59 -1.82 1.08 -11.30
C TYR A 59 -0.73 0.13 -10.76
N ALA A 60 0.45 0.21 -11.36
CA ALA A 60 1.64 -0.47 -10.89
C ALA A 60 2.62 0.58 -10.35
N ARG A 61 3.31 0.24 -9.26
CA ARG A 61 4.47 0.99 -8.77
C ARG A 61 5.66 0.06 -8.65
N GLY A 62 6.85 0.61 -8.71
CA GLY A 62 8.05 -0.22 -8.65
C GLY A 62 9.32 0.57 -8.43
N ARG A 63 10.41 -0.17 -8.24
CA ARG A 63 11.76 0.37 -8.13
C ARG A 63 12.60 -0.13 -9.29
N GLN A 64 13.31 0.78 -9.94
CA GLN A 64 14.27 0.45 -10.99
C GLN A 64 15.69 0.63 -10.47
N LYS A 65 16.58 -0.31 -10.76
CA LYS A 65 18.02 -0.14 -10.62
C LYS A 65 18.61 0.29 -11.96
N LYS A 66 19.42 1.35 -11.93
CA LYS A 66 19.98 2.03 -13.12
C LYS A 66 20.62 1.08 -14.14
N GLU A 67 21.16 -0.06 -13.68
CA GLU A 67 21.89 -1.03 -14.51
C GLU A 67 21.23 -2.42 -14.58
N LYS A 68 20.19 -2.69 -13.77
CA LYS A 68 19.61 -4.05 -13.62
C LYS A 68 18.12 -4.13 -13.99
N GLY A 69 17.56 -3.03 -14.47
CA GLY A 69 16.14 -2.97 -14.82
C GLY A 69 15.24 -2.87 -13.60
N VAL A 70 14.02 -3.39 -13.73
CA VAL A 70 12.98 -3.32 -12.69
C VAL A 70 13.32 -4.33 -11.59
N GLU A 71 13.54 -3.84 -10.38
CA GLU A 71 13.91 -4.67 -9.22
C GLU A 71 12.68 -5.13 -8.45
N MET A 72 11.63 -4.31 -8.40
CA MET A 72 10.40 -4.59 -7.69
C MET A 72 9.23 -3.98 -8.45
N LEU A 73 8.14 -4.75 -8.55
CA LEU A 73 6.84 -4.32 -9.04
C LEU A 73 5.79 -4.70 -8.01
N GLN A 74 4.91 -3.75 -7.72
CA GLN A 74 3.71 -3.96 -6.95
C GLN A 74 2.52 -3.52 -7.81
N PHE A 75 1.55 -4.43 -7.97
CA PHE A 75 0.30 -4.17 -8.67
C PHE A 75 -0.78 -3.80 -7.66
N ILE A 76 -1.45 -2.69 -7.90
CA ILE A 76 -2.56 -2.22 -7.06
C ILE A 76 -3.86 -2.48 -7.79
N TRP A 77 -4.76 -3.17 -7.11
CA TRP A 77 -6.03 -3.64 -7.64
C TRP A 77 -7.18 -2.93 -6.92
N PHE A 78 -8.22 -2.56 -7.65
CA PHE A 78 -9.46 -1.98 -7.12
C PHE A 78 -10.59 -2.97 -7.25
N LYS A 79 -11.42 -3.10 -6.21
CA LYS A 79 -12.61 -3.95 -6.27
C LYS A 79 -13.60 -3.35 -7.26
N GLN A 80 -14.07 -4.14 -8.22
CA GLN A 80 -15.17 -3.76 -9.09
C GLN A 80 -16.44 -3.66 -8.23
N SER A 81 -16.92 -2.43 -8.01
CA SER A 81 -18.27 -2.22 -7.50
C SER A 81 -19.25 -2.93 -8.42
N SER A 82 -20.17 -3.72 -7.86
CA SER A 82 -21.26 -4.30 -8.64
C SER A 82 -21.99 -3.18 -9.37
N MET A 83 -22.44 -3.46 -10.60
CA MET A 83 -23.08 -2.50 -11.51
C MET A 83 -24.31 -1.76 -10.94
N GLU A 84 -24.77 -2.08 -9.73
CA GLU A 84 -25.86 -1.40 -9.04
C GLU A 84 -25.44 -0.08 -8.35
N GLU A 85 -24.14 0.23 -8.21
CA GLU A 85 -23.65 1.48 -7.61
C GLU A 85 -23.43 2.65 -8.61
N GLN A 86 -23.83 2.52 -9.88
CA GLN A 86 -23.48 3.48 -10.95
C GLN A 86 -24.25 4.82 -10.99
N ILE A 87 -24.91 5.26 -9.90
CA ILE A 87 -25.56 6.60 -9.88
C ILE A 87 -24.98 7.57 -8.84
N ALA A 88 -23.94 7.21 -8.09
CA ALA A 88 -23.29 8.16 -7.18
C ALA A 88 -21.77 8.21 -7.37
N THR A 89 -21.30 9.27 -8.06
CA THR A 89 -19.97 9.90 -7.91
C THR A 89 -18.87 9.02 -7.27
N VAL A 90 -18.12 8.33 -8.13
CA VAL A 90 -16.92 7.53 -7.80
C VAL A 90 -16.01 8.27 -6.80
N PRO A 91 -15.66 7.70 -5.63
CA PRO A 91 -14.69 8.30 -4.76
C PRO A 91 -13.29 8.18 -5.35
N ARG A 92 -12.67 9.35 -5.50
CA ARG A 92 -11.24 9.59 -5.68
C ARG A 92 -10.43 8.71 -4.71
N LYS A 93 -9.41 8.00 -5.21
CA LYS A 93 -8.31 7.33 -4.47
C LYS A 93 -8.59 7.11 -2.97
N MET A 94 -8.94 5.90 -2.55
CA MET A 94 -9.08 5.60 -1.12
C MET A 94 -7.71 5.49 -0.45
N LEU A 95 -7.64 5.89 0.82
CA LEU A 95 -6.49 5.71 1.71
C LEU A 95 -6.93 5.01 2.98
N GLU A 96 -6.10 4.13 3.53
CA GLU A 96 -6.32 3.62 4.88
C GLU A 96 -5.88 4.66 5.90
N MET A 97 -6.76 4.98 6.83
CA MET A 97 -6.48 5.80 7.99
C MET A 97 -6.65 4.94 9.23
N CYS A 98 -5.67 5.00 10.12
CA CYS A 98 -5.80 4.39 11.44
C CYS A 98 -5.74 5.42 12.53
N GLU A 99 -6.50 5.17 13.58
CA GLU A 99 -6.52 5.92 14.81
C GLU A 99 -6.37 5.00 16.01
N PHE A 100 -5.77 5.53 17.06
CA PHE A 100 -5.63 4.84 18.34
C PHE A 100 -5.50 5.85 19.46
N THR A 101 -5.72 5.39 20.68
CA THR A 101 -5.47 6.16 21.90
C THR A 101 -4.30 5.58 22.65
N TYR A 102 -3.51 6.42 23.32
CA TYR A 102 -2.41 5.97 24.16
C TYR A 102 -2.18 6.93 25.34
N THR A 103 -1.54 6.44 26.40
CA THR A 103 -1.07 7.29 27.51
C THR A 103 0.32 7.80 27.19
N SER A 104 0.47 9.12 27.04
CA SER A 104 1.78 9.76 26.83
C SER A 104 2.68 9.59 28.05
N LEU A 105 3.94 9.20 27.83
CA LEU A 105 4.93 9.11 28.90
C LEU A 105 5.35 10.48 29.45
N GLN A 106 5.27 11.54 28.64
CA GLN A 106 5.67 12.89 29.05
C GLN A 106 4.63 13.55 29.95
N ASP A 107 3.35 13.42 29.57
CA ASP A 107 2.27 14.18 30.22
C ASP A 107 1.34 13.31 31.07
N LEU A 108 1.50 11.98 31.04
CA LEU A 108 0.61 10.99 31.69
C LEU A 108 -0.88 11.18 31.34
N LYS A 109 -1.16 11.76 30.16
CA LYS A 109 -2.51 12.02 29.65
C LYS A 109 -2.86 11.07 28.52
N PHE A 110 -4.16 10.82 28.37
CA PHE A 110 -4.71 10.18 27.19
C PHE A 110 -4.52 11.09 25.98
N VAL A 111 -3.95 10.52 24.92
CA VAL A 111 -3.71 11.18 23.65
C VAL A 111 -4.38 10.33 22.57
N HIS A 112 -5.16 10.99 21.72
CA HIS A 112 -5.64 10.42 20.47
C HIS A 112 -4.60 10.70 19.39
N ALA A 113 -4.27 9.68 18.62
CA ALA A 113 -3.35 9.75 17.49
C ALA A 113 -4.00 9.12 16.27
N ASN A 114 -3.75 9.71 15.11
CA ASN A 114 -4.21 9.17 13.83
C ASN A 114 -3.14 9.35 12.75
N GLY A 115 -3.27 8.57 11.68
CA GLY A 115 -2.35 8.63 10.56
C GLY A 115 -2.88 7.98 9.29
N ILE A 116 -2.31 8.39 8.16
CA ILE A 116 -2.60 7.83 6.84
C ILE A 116 -1.53 6.79 6.50
N GLU A 117 -1.97 5.66 6.00
CA GLU A 117 -1.08 4.60 5.54
C GLU A 117 -0.18 5.09 4.40
N SER A 118 1.10 4.73 4.49
CA SER A 118 2.10 4.96 3.45
C SER A 118 3.12 3.84 3.46
N SER A 119 4.02 3.82 2.48
CA SER A 119 5.09 2.82 2.47
C SER A 119 6.15 3.15 3.52
N TRP A 120 6.73 2.13 4.15
CA TRP A 120 7.89 2.32 5.03
C TRP A 120 9.00 3.09 4.34
N TYR A 121 9.27 2.82 3.07
CA TYR A 121 10.32 3.49 2.31
C TYR A 121 10.08 5.01 2.20
N ASP A 122 8.85 5.41 1.87
CA ASP A 122 8.49 6.83 1.75
C ASP A 122 8.61 7.54 3.11
N LEU A 123 8.11 6.93 4.18
CA LEU A 123 8.15 7.49 5.53
C LEU A 123 9.57 7.55 6.08
N LYS A 124 10.38 6.51 5.82
CA LYS A 124 11.80 6.46 6.16
C LYS A 124 12.55 7.63 5.54
N HIS A 125 12.35 7.87 4.24
CA HIS A 125 12.97 8.99 3.54
C HIS A 125 12.45 10.35 4.03
N LYS A 126 11.13 10.48 4.18
CA LYS A 126 10.48 11.72 4.62
C LYS A 126 10.95 12.18 5.99
N PHE A 127 11.05 11.26 6.94
CA PHE A 127 11.44 11.57 8.32
C PHE A 127 12.93 11.35 8.60
N ASN A 128 13.75 11.17 7.54
CA ASN A 128 15.19 10.90 7.63
C ASN A 128 15.53 9.81 8.67
N ARG A 129 14.75 8.72 8.68
CA ARG A 129 14.93 7.61 9.60
C ARG A 129 15.88 6.58 9.00
N GLN A 130 16.66 5.92 9.84
CA GLN A 130 17.41 4.71 9.48
C GLN A 130 16.74 3.47 10.07
N GLY A 131 17.25 2.29 9.73
CA GLY A 131 16.70 1.02 10.20
C GLY A 131 15.90 0.27 9.14
N VAL A 132 15.23 -0.78 9.62
CA VAL A 132 14.45 -1.74 8.84
C VAL A 132 12.97 -1.65 9.20
N GLU A 133 12.15 -2.35 8.43
CA GLU A 133 10.73 -2.56 8.67
C GLU A 133 10.47 -3.10 10.08
N CYS A 134 9.32 -2.76 10.66
CA CYS A 134 8.97 -3.17 12.02
C CYS A 134 8.69 -4.67 12.09
N ASP A 135 7.92 -5.16 11.11
CA ASP A 135 7.45 -6.53 10.95
C ASP A 135 7.01 -6.71 9.49
N SER A 136 7.01 -7.94 8.98
CA SER A 136 6.55 -8.23 7.60
C SER A 136 5.04 -8.04 7.42
N THR A 137 4.27 -8.01 8.51
CA THR A 137 2.83 -7.79 8.54
C THR A 137 2.44 -6.36 8.96
N ALA A 138 3.42 -5.47 9.09
CA ALA A 138 3.19 -4.10 9.54
C ALA A 138 2.63 -3.22 8.41
N SER A 139 1.58 -2.47 8.71
CA SER A 139 1.19 -1.27 7.96
C SER A 139 1.82 -0.04 8.62
N TYR A 140 2.22 0.95 7.83
CA TYR A 140 2.98 2.11 8.30
C TYR A 140 2.22 3.39 8.05
N TYR A 141 2.26 4.30 9.02
CA TYR A 141 1.39 5.46 9.04
C TYR A 141 2.19 6.75 9.26
N GLU A 142 1.88 7.74 8.44
CA GLU A 142 2.25 9.12 8.69
C GLU A 142 1.22 9.75 9.62
N LYS A 143 1.67 10.34 10.73
CA LYS A 143 0.76 11.04 11.64
C LYS A 143 0.09 12.24 10.96
N ILE A 144 -1.20 12.42 11.25
CA ILE A 144 -1.96 13.63 10.90
C ILE A 144 -2.24 14.49 12.14
N SER A 145 -2.50 13.88 13.31
CA SER A 145 -2.81 14.57 14.57
C SER A 145 -1.65 15.43 15.06
N LYS A 146 -1.93 16.49 15.84
CA LYS A 146 -0.86 17.30 16.45
C LYS A 146 0.02 16.48 17.39
N ARG A 147 -0.60 15.58 18.16
CA ARG A 147 0.06 14.75 19.19
C ARG A 147 0.25 13.32 18.70
N GLY A 148 1.33 12.68 19.12
CA GLY A 148 1.72 11.35 18.65
C GLY A 148 3.09 11.34 17.96
N PRO A 149 3.66 10.15 17.72
CA PRO A 149 4.90 10.01 16.96
C PRO A 149 4.65 10.37 15.50
N GLU A 150 5.64 10.95 14.82
CA GLU A 150 5.53 11.30 13.41
C GLU A 150 5.31 10.07 12.50
N LEU A 151 5.83 8.93 12.95
CA LEU A 151 5.84 7.66 12.27
C LEU A 151 5.47 6.54 13.24
N PHE A 152 4.43 5.79 12.91
CA PHE A 152 4.04 4.59 13.63
C PHE A 152 3.69 3.45 12.68
N ALA A 153 3.71 2.23 13.22
CA ALA A 153 3.33 1.01 12.53
C ALA A 153 2.27 0.28 13.34
N ILE A 154 1.35 -0.38 12.65
CA ILE A 154 0.37 -1.28 13.25
C ILE A 154 0.67 -2.69 12.74
N VAL A 155 0.91 -3.59 13.69
CA VAL A 155 1.19 -5.00 13.42
C VAL A 155 -0.05 -5.81 13.78
N ASN A 156 -0.53 -6.63 12.84
CA ASN A 156 -1.69 -7.51 13.01
C ASN A 156 -2.93 -6.80 13.59
N ASN A 157 -3.16 -5.53 13.23
CA ASN A 157 -4.28 -4.70 13.72
C ASN A 157 -4.44 -4.60 15.25
N THR A 158 -3.41 -4.98 16.02
CA THR A 158 -3.52 -5.17 17.48
C THR A 158 -2.40 -4.50 18.25
N SER A 159 -1.25 -4.25 17.61
CA SER A 159 -0.08 -3.69 18.27
C SER A 159 0.40 -2.45 17.54
N VAL A 160 0.50 -1.34 18.27
CA VAL A 160 1.08 -0.09 17.74
C VAL A 160 2.53 0.03 18.15
N PHE A 161 3.39 0.37 17.19
CA PHE A 161 4.79 0.65 17.38
C PHE A 161 5.09 2.06 16.88
N TYR A 162 5.96 2.78 17.56
CA TYR A 162 6.51 4.03 17.07
C TYR A 162 7.97 3.88 16.71
N HIS A 163 8.39 4.67 15.73
CA HIS A 163 9.78 4.68 15.31
C HIS A 163 10.50 5.89 15.92
N ASP A 164 11.48 5.62 16.78
CA ASP A 164 12.32 6.64 17.36
C ASP A 164 13.80 6.24 17.29
N ASN A 165 14.66 7.18 16.87
CA ASN A 165 16.11 7.00 16.75
C ASN A 165 16.54 5.63 16.20
N ASN A 166 15.98 5.23 15.05
CA ASN A 166 16.29 3.98 14.33
C ASN A 166 15.82 2.69 15.01
N LYS A 167 14.90 2.79 15.96
CA LYS A 167 14.34 1.65 16.68
C LYS A 167 12.82 1.72 16.74
N TRP A 168 12.19 0.57 16.49
CA TRP A 168 10.78 0.36 16.76
C TRP A 168 10.55 0.06 18.24
N SER A 169 9.62 0.78 18.85
CA SER A 169 9.22 0.61 20.25
C SER A 169 7.71 0.46 20.33
N LYS A 170 7.24 -0.55 21.07
CA LYS A 170 5.80 -0.81 21.22
C LYS A 170 5.16 0.20 22.17
N TYR A 171 4.04 0.81 21.76
CA TYR A 171 3.15 1.50 22.69
C TYR A 171 2.37 0.47 23.50
N ARG A 172 2.79 0.23 24.73
CA ARG A 172 2.09 -0.69 25.63
C ARG A 172 0.71 -0.21 26.05
N SER A 173 0.51 1.11 26.07
CA SER A 173 -0.75 1.77 26.43
C SER A 173 -1.67 2.01 25.23
N ALA A 174 -1.28 1.58 24.01
CA ALA A 174 -2.12 1.76 22.84
C ALA A 174 -3.40 0.93 22.95
N ALA A 175 -4.54 1.57 22.72
CA ALA A 175 -5.87 0.97 22.78
C ALA A 175 -6.80 1.62 21.74
N ASN A 176 -7.94 0.99 21.50
CA ASN A 176 -8.99 1.47 20.57
C ASN A 176 -8.45 1.67 19.14
N ILE A 177 -7.62 0.74 18.68
CA ILE A 177 -7.05 0.78 17.33
C ILE A 177 -8.19 0.55 16.32
N THR A 178 -8.42 1.53 15.46
CA THR A 178 -9.44 1.45 14.41
C THR A 178 -8.82 1.88 13.09
N CYS A 179 -9.02 1.09 12.04
CA CYS A 179 -8.46 1.32 10.71
C CYS A 179 -9.59 1.29 9.69
N ASN A 180 -9.78 2.40 8.95
CA ASN A 180 -10.87 2.57 8.01
C ASN A 180 -10.35 3.15 6.69
N LEU A 181 -10.99 2.76 5.59
CA LEU A 181 -10.76 3.38 4.28
C LEU A 181 -11.48 4.72 4.22
N ILE A 182 -10.74 5.78 3.90
CA ILE A 182 -11.25 7.13 3.71
C ILE A 182 -10.97 7.64 2.29
N PRO A 183 -11.84 8.48 1.70
CA PRO A 183 -11.55 9.16 0.45
C PRO A 183 -10.35 10.10 0.58
N TRP A 184 -9.49 10.16 -0.45
CA TRP A 184 -8.32 11.07 -0.44
C TRP A 184 -8.71 12.55 -0.28
N SER A 185 -9.90 12.95 -0.73
CA SER A 185 -10.44 14.31 -0.54
C SER A 185 -10.53 14.74 0.93
N ASP A 186 -10.71 13.77 1.83
CA ASP A 186 -11.04 14.04 3.23
C ASP A 186 -9.77 14.22 4.08
N THR A 187 -8.60 13.87 3.52
CA THR A 187 -7.30 14.01 4.20
C THR A 187 -6.95 15.45 4.58
N ASN A 188 -7.42 16.43 3.81
CA ASN A 188 -7.17 17.84 4.12
C ASN A 188 -8.04 18.38 5.25
N LEU A 189 -9.18 17.75 5.53
CA LEU A 189 -10.06 18.11 6.64
C LEU A 189 -9.57 17.58 7.99
N LEU A 190 -8.67 16.58 7.95
CA LEU A 190 -8.15 15.90 9.13
C LEU A 190 -6.91 16.56 9.74
N LYS A 191 -6.28 17.49 9.02
CA LYS A 191 -5.16 18.28 9.56
C LYS A 191 -5.73 19.25 10.59
N GLU A 192 -5.54 18.95 11.87
CA GLU A 192 -5.92 19.85 12.95
C GLU A 192 -5.27 21.24 12.73
N PRO A 193 -6.02 22.34 12.84
CA PRO A 193 -5.52 23.70 12.62
C PRO A 193 -4.46 24.07 13.65
#